data_AF-A0AAD5QEA0-F1
#
_entry.id   AF-A0AAD5QEA0-F1
#
_cell.length_a   1.000
_cell.length_b   1.000
_cell.length_c   1.000
_cell.angle_alpha   90.00
_cell.angle_beta   90.00
_cell.angle_gamma   90.00
#
_symmetry.space_group_name_H-M   'P 1'
#
loop_
_entity.id
_entity.type
_entity.pdbx_description
1 polymer ?
#
loop_
_entity_poly.entity_id
_entity_poly.type
_entity_poly.pdbx_seq_one_letter_code
_entity_poly.pdbx_strand_id
1 'polypeptide(L)'
;MNGYFLPLSGGQDSSSVAVMVRLMCNKVCSAVKRRKETDGGDDPAYYLNGERVGEDPAVLCKKIFFTCYMASKHSSARTRLCADNLAKEINSNHCSVFIDTIVSDILSVFAFCKGFEPSFDNQRSVEDVALQNVQSRIRMVLSYLFAQLSPIAEGGTGGLLVLGTSNADESLIGYVTKYDCSSADINPVGSLSKEVIREFLQKVYEDYGITSLKDVIDSVPSAELRPLVNGRVSQTDEEEIGLTYEELSVMGKLRRPRGLGPYGMFLALCSLWYPKYSYEQIEDKVKKFFWRYGVNRHKATVATPAYHATEYGCDDHRSDQRPFLYPDMRHQFDQIRAKVVELNANTRDRPAPST
;
A
#
# COMPACT_ATOMS: atom_id res chain seq x y z
N MET A 1 8.56 -23.18 -3.52
CA MET A 1 7.24 -22.51 -3.67
C MET A 1 6.79 -22.65 -5.10
N ASN A 2 5.48 -22.73 -5.33
CA ASN A 2 4.91 -23.09 -6.63
C ASN A 2 4.17 -21.92 -7.30
N GLY A 3 4.31 -20.72 -6.76
CA GLY A 3 3.66 -19.53 -7.27
C GLY A 3 3.54 -18.44 -6.22
N TYR A 4 2.60 -17.55 -6.45
CA TYR A 4 2.32 -16.37 -5.63
C TYR A 4 0.86 -16.33 -5.22
N PHE A 5 0.61 -15.82 -4.02
CA PHE A 5 -0.71 -15.49 -3.51
C PHE A 5 -0.80 -13.99 -3.28
N LEU A 6 -1.84 -13.35 -3.80
CA LEU A 6 -2.10 -11.93 -3.59
C LEU A 6 -3.51 -11.71 -3.01
N PRO A 7 -3.65 -11.09 -1.83
CA PRO A 7 -4.91 -10.50 -1.41
C PRO A 7 -5.24 -9.30 -2.32
N LEU A 8 -6.08 -9.53 -3.33
CA LEU A 8 -6.43 -8.56 -4.35
C LEU A 8 -7.61 -7.72 -3.86
N SER A 9 -7.40 -6.43 -3.59
CA SER A 9 -8.44 -5.55 -3.02
C SER A 9 -9.25 -4.80 -4.07
N GLY A 10 -8.82 -4.82 -5.34
CA GLY A 10 -9.38 -3.97 -6.39
C GLY A 10 -8.90 -2.51 -6.34
N GLY A 11 -8.07 -2.16 -5.35
CA GLY A 11 -7.39 -0.87 -5.26
C GLY A 11 -6.09 -0.82 -6.06
N GLN A 12 -5.61 0.39 -6.33
CA GLN A 12 -4.43 0.67 -7.18
C GLN A 12 -3.20 -0.17 -6.81
N ASP A 13 -2.83 -0.23 -5.54
CA ASP A 13 -1.59 -0.91 -5.13
C ASP A 13 -1.65 -2.42 -5.37
N SER A 14 -2.74 -3.08 -4.98
CA SER A 14 -2.90 -4.53 -5.23
C SER A 14 -2.99 -4.84 -6.73
N SER A 15 -3.69 -4.02 -7.50
CA SER A 15 -3.78 -4.14 -8.95
C SER A 15 -2.41 -3.99 -9.62
N SER A 16 -1.55 -3.09 -9.11
CA SER A 16 -0.19 -2.91 -9.62
C SER A 16 0.67 -4.17 -9.44
N VAL A 17 0.59 -4.81 -8.28
CA VAL A 17 1.28 -6.09 -8.02
C VAL A 17 0.71 -7.20 -8.91
N ALA A 18 -0.61 -7.25 -9.09
CA ALA A 18 -1.25 -8.24 -9.95
C ALA A 18 -0.77 -8.14 -11.41
N VAL A 19 -0.72 -6.93 -11.96
CA VAL A 19 -0.21 -6.75 -13.32
C VAL A 19 1.29 -6.96 -13.42
N MET A 20 2.10 -6.69 -12.37
CA MET A 20 3.51 -7.07 -12.36
C MET A 20 3.71 -8.58 -12.54
N VAL A 21 2.92 -9.42 -11.87
CA VAL A 21 2.98 -10.89 -12.04
C VAL A 21 2.57 -11.30 -13.46
N ARG A 22 1.54 -10.67 -14.02
CA ARG A 22 1.13 -10.86 -15.42
C ARG A 22 2.24 -10.50 -16.41
N LEU A 23 2.89 -9.36 -16.22
CA LEU A 23 3.99 -8.90 -17.06
C LEU A 23 5.23 -9.78 -16.93
N MET A 24 5.50 -10.33 -15.74
CA MET A 24 6.51 -11.36 -15.55
C MET A 24 6.20 -12.60 -16.42
N CYS A 25 4.95 -13.07 -16.43
CA CYS A 25 4.54 -14.18 -17.30
C CYS A 25 4.76 -13.83 -18.79
N ASN A 26 4.42 -12.62 -19.22
CA ASN A 26 4.66 -12.16 -20.60
C ASN A 26 6.15 -12.25 -20.96
N LYS A 27 7.04 -11.82 -20.07
CA LYS A 27 8.49 -11.88 -20.27
C LYS A 27 9.00 -13.32 -20.36
N VAL A 28 8.54 -14.20 -19.48
CA VAL A 28 8.92 -15.63 -19.48
C VAL A 28 8.50 -16.30 -20.78
N CYS A 29 7.23 -16.20 -21.17
CA CYS A 29 6.72 -16.82 -22.39
C CYS A 29 7.36 -16.24 -23.66
N SER A 30 7.67 -14.94 -23.68
CA SER A 30 8.42 -14.32 -24.79
C SER A 30 9.84 -14.87 -24.90
N ALA A 31 10.50 -15.16 -23.77
CA ALA A 31 11.82 -15.76 -23.74
C ALA A 31 11.80 -17.22 -24.21
N VAL A 32 10.78 -17.99 -23.81
CA VAL A 32 10.54 -19.36 -24.31
C VAL A 32 10.41 -19.36 -25.84
N LYS A 33 9.56 -18.47 -26.37
CA LYS A 33 9.33 -18.35 -27.81
C LYS A 33 10.61 -18.00 -28.57
N ARG A 34 11.32 -16.96 -28.13
CA ARG A 34 12.59 -16.54 -28.74
C ARG A 34 13.61 -17.67 -28.78
N ARG A 35 13.75 -18.41 -27.68
CA ARG A 35 14.77 -19.47 -27.60
C ARG A 35 14.48 -20.66 -28.51
N LYS A 36 13.19 -20.99 -28.69
CA LYS A 36 12.75 -21.97 -29.67
C LYS A 36 13.13 -21.55 -31.09
N GLU A 37 13.15 -20.24 -31.37
CA GLU A 37 13.52 -19.67 -32.68
C GLU A 37 15.05 -19.56 -32.87
N THR A 38 15.84 -19.30 -31.82
CA THR A 38 17.30 -19.06 -31.95
C THR A 38 18.16 -20.31 -31.80
N ASP A 39 18.04 -21.04 -30.68
CA ASP A 39 19.08 -21.99 -30.25
C ASP A 39 18.59 -23.43 -30.15
N GLY A 40 17.28 -23.67 -30.24
CA GLY A 40 16.68 -25.03 -30.25
C GLY A 40 16.94 -25.90 -29.01
N GLY A 41 17.71 -25.42 -28.03
CA GLY A 41 18.13 -26.18 -26.86
C GLY A 41 17.08 -26.27 -25.76
N ASP A 42 17.08 -27.41 -25.07
CA ASP A 42 16.29 -27.67 -23.87
C ASP A 42 16.97 -27.00 -22.66
N ASP A 43 16.40 -25.89 -22.16
CA ASP A 43 16.92 -25.21 -20.96
C ASP A 43 16.01 -25.53 -19.76
N PRO A 44 16.55 -26.16 -18.71
CA PRO A 44 15.83 -26.46 -17.47
C PRO A 44 15.16 -25.23 -16.83
N ALA A 45 15.62 -24.01 -17.11
CA ALA A 45 15.03 -22.77 -16.59
C ALA A 45 13.59 -22.52 -17.06
N TYR A 46 13.12 -23.17 -18.13
CA TYR A 46 11.76 -23.03 -18.65
C TYR A 46 10.85 -24.20 -18.27
N TYR A 47 11.14 -24.87 -17.15
CA TYR A 47 10.29 -25.92 -16.60
C TYR A 47 9.66 -25.45 -15.29
N LEU A 48 8.37 -25.71 -15.15
CA LEU A 48 7.60 -25.47 -13.93
C LEU A 48 7.02 -26.82 -13.48
N ASN A 49 7.41 -27.28 -12.30
CA ASN A 49 6.98 -28.57 -11.75
C ASN A 49 7.23 -29.76 -12.70
N GLY A 50 8.33 -29.73 -13.45
CA GLY A 50 8.68 -30.78 -14.41
C GLY A 50 7.97 -30.67 -15.77
N GLU A 51 7.06 -29.72 -15.95
CA GLU A 51 6.43 -29.44 -17.24
C GLU A 51 7.08 -28.23 -17.91
N ARG A 52 7.31 -28.32 -19.23
CA ARG A 52 7.81 -27.17 -19.99
C ARG A 52 6.78 -26.04 -20.01
N VAL A 53 7.22 -24.83 -19.70
CA VAL A 53 6.41 -23.62 -19.76
C VAL A 53 6.03 -23.34 -21.22
N GLY A 54 4.74 -23.10 -21.44
CA GLY A 54 4.20 -22.78 -22.76
C GLY A 54 4.48 -21.34 -23.21
N GLU A 55 3.99 -21.00 -24.41
CA GLU A 55 4.16 -19.67 -25.01
C GLU A 55 2.99 -18.71 -24.67
N ASP A 56 1.92 -19.20 -24.02
CA ASP A 56 0.78 -18.37 -23.60
C ASP A 56 0.97 -17.86 -22.15
N PRO A 57 1.16 -16.55 -21.96
CA PRO A 57 1.31 -15.97 -20.62
C PRO A 57 0.08 -16.17 -19.74
N ALA A 58 -1.13 -16.28 -20.31
CA ALA A 58 -2.39 -16.42 -19.55
C ALA A 58 -2.47 -17.79 -18.90
N VAL A 59 -2.07 -18.83 -19.62
CA VAL A 59 -1.97 -20.19 -19.08
C VAL A 59 -0.93 -20.23 -17.95
N LEU A 60 0.24 -19.59 -18.14
CA LEU A 60 1.26 -19.52 -17.11
C LEU A 60 0.75 -18.77 -15.86
N CYS A 61 0.14 -17.60 -16.05
CA CYS A 61 -0.42 -16.79 -14.97
C CYS A 61 -1.41 -17.59 -14.13
N LYS A 62 -2.34 -18.32 -14.76
CA LYS A 62 -3.33 -19.16 -14.06
C LYS A 62 -2.68 -20.24 -13.20
N LYS A 63 -1.58 -20.84 -13.67
CA LYS A 63 -0.87 -21.91 -12.96
C LYS A 63 -0.12 -21.40 -11.72
N ILE A 64 0.45 -20.19 -11.78
CA ILE A 64 1.36 -19.70 -10.73
C ILE A 64 0.79 -18.57 -9.88
N PHE A 65 -0.34 -17.98 -10.25
CA PHE A 65 -0.83 -16.77 -9.59
C PHE A 65 -2.24 -16.96 -9.05
N PHE A 66 -2.34 -16.93 -7.72
CA PHE A 66 -3.58 -17.05 -6.99
C PHE A 66 -3.93 -15.69 -6.41
N THR A 67 -5.17 -15.27 -6.60
CA THR A 67 -5.68 -14.00 -6.09
C THR A 67 -6.94 -14.23 -5.27
N CYS A 68 -7.10 -13.48 -4.18
CA CYS A 68 -8.29 -13.58 -3.35
C CYS A 68 -8.83 -12.19 -2.99
N TYR A 69 -10.10 -11.93 -3.30
CA TYR A 69 -10.82 -10.78 -2.78
C TYR A 69 -11.50 -11.13 -1.45
N MET A 70 -11.15 -10.42 -0.38
CA MET A 70 -11.63 -10.70 0.98
C MET A 70 -12.58 -9.59 1.45
N ALA A 71 -13.85 -9.76 1.09
CA ALA A 71 -14.92 -8.79 1.34
C ALA A 71 -15.33 -8.77 2.82
N SER A 72 -15.74 -7.60 3.29
CA SER A 72 -16.53 -7.42 4.53
C SER A 72 -17.89 -6.82 4.18
N LYS A 73 -18.79 -6.70 5.16
CA LYS A 73 -20.07 -5.99 5.04
C LYS A 73 -19.93 -4.52 4.66
N HIS A 74 -18.73 -3.97 4.79
CA HIS A 74 -18.38 -2.59 4.46
C HIS A 74 -17.81 -2.41 3.05
N SER A 75 -17.47 -3.52 2.39
CA SER A 75 -16.88 -3.51 1.07
C SER A 75 -17.91 -3.13 0.01
N SER A 76 -17.54 -2.25 -0.92
CA SER A 76 -18.43 -1.84 -2.00
C SER A 76 -18.49 -2.88 -3.12
N ALA A 77 -19.57 -2.85 -3.90
CA ALA A 77 -19.66 -3.67 -5.10
C ALA A 77 -18.59 -3.28 -6.14
N ARG A 78 -18.13 -2.03 -6.13
CA ARG A 78 -17.17 -1.50 -7.10
C ARG A 78 -15.78 -2.12 -6.94
N THR A 79 -15.25 -2.15 -5.71
CA THR A 79 -13.92 -2.73 -5.42
C THR A 79 -13.86 -4.21 -5.75
N ARG A 80 -14.94 -4.93 -5.42
CA ARG A 80 -15.11 -6.33 -5.82
C ARG A 80 -15.09 -6.51 -7.33
N LEU A 81 -15.90 -5.74 -8.07
CA LEU A 81 -15.93 -5.82 -9.53
C LEU A 81 -14.58 -5.51 -10.16
N CYS A 82 -13.84 -4.53 -9.62
CA CYS A 82 -12.49 -4.21 -10.08
C CYS A 82 -11.54 -5.41 -9.90
N ALA A 83 -11.58 -6.06 -8.73
CA ALA A 83 -10.77 -7.26 -8.46
C ALA A 83 -11.15 -8.43 -9.37
N ASP A 84 -12.44 -8.74 -9.49
CA ASP A 84 -12.97 -9.84 -10.31
C ASP A 84 -12.61 -9.64 -11.80
N ASN A 85 -12.82 -8.43 -12.33
CA ASN A 85 -12.53 -8.10 -13.73
C ASN A 85 -11.03 -8.18 -14.04
N LEU A 86 -10.19 -7.60 -13.17
CA LEU A 86 -8.74 -7.65 -13.35
C LEU A 86 -8.22 -9.08 -13.28
N ALA A 87 -8.64 -9.84 -12.28
CA ALA A 87 -8.23 -11.23 -12.09
C ALA A 87 -8.62 -12.11 -13.29
N LYS A 88 -9.80 -11.86 -13.88
CA LYS A 88 -10.26 -12.52 -15.10
C LYS A 88 -9.41 -12.13 -16.32
N GLU A 89 -9.13 -10.84 -16.52
CA GLU A 89 -8.37 -10.36 -17.68
C GLU A 89 -6.90 -10.83 -17.65
N ILE A 90 -6.26 -10.84 -16.48
CA ILE A 90 -4.90 -11.39 -16.33
C ILE A 90 -4.85 -12.92 -16.26
N ASN A 91 -6.02 -13.56 -16.13
CA ASN A 91 -6.22 -15.01 -15.99
C ASN A 91 -5.52 -15.61 -14.75
N SER A 92 -5.64 -14.97 -13.58
CA SER A 92 -5.19 -15.57 -12.31
C SER A 92 -6.19 -16.60 -11.77
N ASN A 93 -5.76 -17.53 -10.92
CA ASN A 93 -6.67 -18.38 -10.15
C ASN A 93 -7.33 -17.53 -9.04
N HIS A 94 -8.56 -17.08 -9.29
CA HIS A 94 -9.24 -16.09 -8.46
C HIS A 94 -10.34 -16.70 -7.60
N CYS A 95 -10.41 -16.30 -6.34
CA CYS A 95 -11.55 -16.56 -5.47
C CYS A 95 -11.99 -15.30 -4.70
N SER A 96 -13.22 -15.34 -4.22
CA SER A 96 -13.82 -14.28 -3.41
C SER A 96 -14.38 -14.89 -2.12
N VAL A 97 -14.09 -14.29 -0.97
CA VAL A 97 -14.57 -14.73 0.34
C VAL A 97 -15.18 -13.57 1.13
N PHE A 98 -16.11 -13.88 2.04
CA PHE A 98 -16.67 -12.93 2.99
C PHE A 98 -16.12 -13.22 4.39
N ILE A 99 -15.58 -12.21 5.07
CA ILE A 99 -14.92 -12.39 6.38
C ILE A 99 -15.83 -12.09 7.56
N ASP A 100 -17.06 -11.63 7.34
CA ASP A 100 -17.95 -11.09 8.39
C ASP A 100 -18.24 -12.08 9.51
N THR A 101 -18.49 -13.36 9.18
CA THR A 101 -18.71 -14.39 10.20
C THR A 101 -17.49 -14.55 11.10
N ILE A 102 -16.29 -14.59 10.50
CA ILE A 102 -15.02 -14.74 11.24
C ILE A 102 -14.76 -13.51 12.13
N VAL A 103 -15.04 -12.31 11.61
CA VAL A 103 -14.95 -11.06 12.38
C VAL A 103 -15.90 -11.11 13.57
N SER A 104 -17.18 -11.49 13.33
CA SER A 104 -18.20 -11.58 14.37
C SER A 104 -17.79 -12.55 15.46
N ASP A 105 -17.32 -13.75 15.11
CA ASP A 105 -16.92 -14.77 16.08
C ASP A 105 -15.77 -14.28 16.98
N ILE A 106 -14.78 -13.59 16.41
CA ILE A 106 -13.67 -13.00 17.18
C ILE A 106 -14.18 -11.91 18.14
N LEU A 107 -15.08 -11.05 17.68
CA LEU A 107 -15.66 -10.00 18.53
C LEU A 107 -16.54 -10.58 19.63
N SER A 108 -17.28 -11.66 19.37
CA SER A 108 -18.09 -12.35 20.37
C SER A 108 -17.24 -12.95 21.49
N VAL A 109 -16.04 -13.47 21.21
CA VAL A 109 -15.11 -13.93 22.25
C VAL A 109 -14.68 -12.77 23.15
N PHE A 110 -14.35 -11.62 22.58
CA PHE A 110 -13.98 -10.44 23.36
C PHE A 110 -15.17 -9.93 24.21
N ALA A 111 -16.36 -9.84 23.62
CA ALA A 111 -17.57 -9.42 24.30
C ALA A 111 -17.93 -10.36 25.46
N PHE A 112 -17.83 -11.67 25.26
CA PHE A 112 -18.03 -12.66 26.32
C PHE A 112 -17.04 -12.48 27.47
N CYS A 113 -15.76 -12.24 27.17
CA CYS A 113 -14.73 -12.07 28.19
C CYS A 113 -14.77 -10.73 28.94
N LYS A 114 -15.27 -9.66 28.30
CA LYS A 114 -15.21 -8.28 28.83
C LYS A 114 -16.56 -7.68 29.17
N GLY A 115 -17.67 -8.30 28.77
CA GLY A 115 -19.01 -7.72 28.90
C GLY A 115 -19.18 -6.41 28.13
N PHE A 116 -18.40 -6.22 27.06
CA PHE A 116 -18.33 -4.97 26.29
C PHE A 116 -18.31 -5.27 24.79
N GLU A 117 -19.25 -4.68 24.06
CA GLU A 117 -19.35 -4.79 22.60
C GLU A 117 -18.85 -3.50 21.94
N PRO A 118 -17.73 -3.54 21.20
CA PRO A 118 -17.23 -2.36 20.51
C PRO A 118 -18.14 -1.98 19.33
N SER A 119 -18.33 -0.68 19.08
CA SER A 119 -19.16 -0.20 17.98
C SER A 119 -18.44 0.79 17.05
N PHE A 120 -18.99 0.96 15.84
CA PHE A 120 -18.54 1.96 14.87
C PHE A 120 -19.21 3.33 15.08
N ASP A 121 -20.04 3.50 16.11
CA ASP A 121 -20.89 4.69 16.26
C ASP A 121 -20.06 5.96 16.50
N ASN A 122 -18.96 5.82 17.23
CA ASN A 122 -18.02 6.91 17.48
C ASN A 122 -16.84 6.84 16.51
N GLN A 123 -16.98 7.52 15.37
CA GLN A 123 -15.91 7.63 14.37
C GLN A 123 -14.61 8.16 15.00
N ARG A 124 -13.47 7.56 14.63
CA ARG A 124 -12.12 7.91 15.15
C ARG A 124 -11.91 7.62 16.64
N SER A 125 -12.79 6.85 17.27
CA SER A 125 -12.55 6.29 18.61
C SER A 125 -11.52 5.15 18.56
N VAL A 126 -11.04 4.74 19.74
CA VAL A 126 -10.20 3.54 19.87
C VAL A 126 -10.93 2.28 19.41
N GLU A 127 -12.27 2.23 19.60
CA GLU A 127 -13.12 1.12 19.16
C GLU A 127 -13.15 1.00 17.65
N ASP A 128 -13.39 2.12 16.96
CA ASP A 128 -13.39 2.19 15.49
C ASP A 128 -12.05 1.69 14.92
N VAL A 129 -10.93 2.15 15.46
CA VAL A 129 -9.60 1.69 15.05
C VAL A 129 -9.41 0.19 15.35
N ALA A 130 -9.88 -0.30 16.50
CA ALA A 130 -9.78 -1.72 16.85
C ALA A 130 -10.59 -2.61 15.90
N LEU A 131 -11.82 -2.22 15.57
CA LEU A 131 -12.70 -2.96 14.65
C LEU A 131 -12.12 -3.03 13.23
N GLN A 132 -11.53 -1.94 12.74
CA GLN A 132 -10.82 -1.94 11.45
C GLN A 132 -9.59 -2.86 11.50
N ASN A 133 -8.79 -2.78 12.56
CA ASN A 133 -7.60 -3.60 12.72
C ASN A 133 -7.90 -5.10 12.75
N VAL A 134 -9.00 -5.53 13.40
CA VAL A 134 -9.42 -6.94 13.44
C VAL A 134 -9.70 -7.44 12.02
N GLN A 135 -10.47 -6.70 11.23
CA GLN A 135 -10.76 -7.05 9.84
C GLN A 135 -9.47 -7.16 9.01
N SER A 136 -8.55 -6.20 9.15
CA SER A 136 -7.28 -6.20 8.42
C SER A 136 -6.39 -7.40 8.78
N ARG A 137 -6.33 -7.79 10.06
CA ARG A 137 -5.53 -8.96 10.50
C ARG A 137 -6.14 -10.29 10.08
N ILE A 138 -7.46 -10.43 10.08
CA ILE A 138 -8.12 -11.66 9.60
C ILE A 138 -7.77 -11.91 8.13
N ARG A 139 -7.73 -10.86 7.31
CA ARG A 139 -7.31 -10.99 5.90
C ARG A 139 -5.87 -11.50 5.76
N MET A 140 -4.96 -11.11 6.65
CA MET A 140 -3.60 -11.65 6.68
C MET A 140 -3.60 -13.15 7.03
N VAL A 141 -4.32 -13.54 8.08
CA VAL A 141 -4.45 -14.95 8.48
C VAL A 141 -4.98 -15.81 7.34
N LEU A 142 -6.05 -15.35 6.68
CA LEU A 142 -6.61 -16.02 5.51
C LEU A 142 -5.62 -16.06 4.35
N SER A 143 -4.87 -14.98 4.10
CA SER A 143 -3.89 -14.93 3.02
C SER A 143 -2.85 -16.04 3.13
N TYR A 144 -2.29 -16.26 4.33
CA TYR A 144 -1.34 -17.34 4.55
C TYR A 144 -1.99 -18.73 4.52
N LEU A 145 -3.23 -18.87 5.00
CA LEU A 145 -3.97 -20.12 4.90
C LEU A 145 -4.15 -20.55 3.43
N PHE A 146 -4.64 -19.64 2.59
CA PHE A 146 -4.80 -19.89 1.15
C PHE A 146 -3.44 -20.10 0.48
N ALA A 147 -2.43 -19.30 0.80
CA ALA A 147 -1.10 -19.47 0.22
C ALA A 147 -0.51 -20.88 0.49
N GLN A 148 -0.77 -21.45 1.66
CA GLN A 148 -0.29 -22.78 2.04
C GLN A 148 -1.13 -23.93 1.46
N LEU A 149 -2.45 -23.75 1.33
CA LEU A 149 -3.36 -24.84 1.00
C LEU A 149 -3.96 -24.80 -0.41
N SER A 150 -4.02 -23.63 -1.08
CA SER A 150 -4.59 -23.52 -2.42
C SER A 150 -3.92 -24.43 -3.45
N PRO A 151 -2.58 -24.56 -3.51
CA PRO A 151 -1.95 -25.50 -4.43
C PRO A 151 -2.35 -26.96 -4.18
N ILE A 152 -2.57 -27.34 -2.92
CA ILE A 152 -3.00 -28.69 -2.52
C ILE A 152 -4.47 -28.92 -2.92
N ALA A 153 -5.33 -27.92 -2.71
CA ALA A 153 -6.74 -27.98 -3.09
C ALA A 153 -6.93 -28.15 -4.61
N GLU A 154 -6.01 -27.62 -5.42
CA GLU A 154 -5.98 -27.79 -6.88
C GLU A 154 -5.31 -29.11 -7.32
N GLY A 155 -5.01 -30.03 -6.40
CA GLY A 155 -4.38 -31.33 -6.70
C GLY A 155 -2.86 -31.26 -6.95
N GLY A 156 -2.25 -30.11 -6.66
CA GLY A 156 -0.80 -29.91 -6.74
C GLY A 156 -0.08 -30.19 -5.42
N THR A 157 1.14 -29.67 -5.32
CA THR A 157 1.96 -29.73 -4.09
C THR A 157 2.51 -28.34 -3.76
N GLY A 158 3.24 -28.20 -2.66
CA GLY A 158 3.94 -26.97 -2.29
C GLY A 158 3.02 -25.84 -1.80
N GLY A 159 3.61 -24.67 -1.58
CA GLY A 159 2.91 -23.45 -1.15
C GLY A 159 3.29 -22.24 -2.01
N LEU A 160 2.57 -21.15 -1.82
CA LEU A 160 2.70 -19.89 -2.54
C LEU A 160 3.42 -18.84 -1.68
N LEU A 161 4.14 -17.93 -2.33
CA LEU A 161 4.65 -16.71 -1.69
C LEU A 161 3.54 -15.67 -1.56
N VAL A 162 3.27 -15.19 -0.35
CA VAL A 162 2.33 -14.09 -0.12
C VAL A 162 2.97 -12.78 -0.59
N LEU A 163 2.28 -12.05 -1.45
CA LEU A 163 2.70 -10.75 -1.95
C LEU A 163 2.06 -9.61 -1.16
N GLY A 164 2.89 -8.70 -0.65
CA GLY A 164 2.47 -7.46 -0.01
C GLY A 164 2.24 -6.34 -1.02
N THR A 165 1.45 -5.34 -0.64
CA THR A 165 1.04 -4.24 -1.52
C THR A 165 1.20 -2.85 -0.90
N SER A 166 1.79 -2.72 0.29
CA SER A 166 2.01 -1.40 0.89
C SER A 166 2.98 -0.60 0.06
N ASN A 167 2.70 0.68 -0.19
CA ASN A 167 3.60 1.58 -0.94
C ASN A 167 4.55 2.36 0.00
N ALA A 168 5.52 3.07 -0.57
CA ALA A 168 6.54 3.80 0.18
C ALA A 168 5.95 4.94 1.03
N ASP A 169 4.94 5.64 0.52
CA ASP A 169 4.37 6.83 1.18
C ASP A 169 3.59 6.44 2.43
N GLU A 170 2.74 5.42 2.34
CA GLU A 170 2.00 4.86 3.48
C GLU A 170 2.95 4.22 4.50
N SER A 171 3.94 3.46 4.02
CA SER A 171 4.91 2.79 4.90
C SER A 171 5.75 3.80 5.68
N LEU A 172 6.13 4.92 5.06
CA LEU A 172 6.94 5.96 5.68
C LEU A 172 6.28 6.59 6.91
N ILE A 173 4.98 6.89 6.82
CA ILE A 173 4.21 7.43 7.96
C ILE A 173 3.54 6.35 8.82
N GLY A 174 3.74 5.07 8.44
CA GLY A 174 3.14 3.90 9.06
C GLY A 174 1.62 3.88 9.03
N TYR A 175 1.02 4.33 7.93
CA TYR A 175 -0.42 4.23 7.64
C TYR A 175 -0.76 2.81 7.17
N VAL A 176 -0.53 1.84 8.05
CA VAL A 176 -0.82 0.42 7.88
C VAL A 176 -1.24 -0.18 9.21
N THR A 177 -2.02 -1.27 9.21
CA THR A 177 -2.25 -2.03 10.44
C THR A 177 -1.07 -2.96 10.68
N LYS A 178 -0.44 -2.91 11.86
CA LYS A 178 0.65 -3.83 12.17
C LYS A 178 0.12 -5.28 12.13
N TYR A 179 0.76 -6.11 11.29
CA TYR A 179 0.40 -7.50 11.01
C TYR A 179 -0.94 -7.72 10.26
N ASP A 180 -1.32 -6.78 9.40
CA ASP A 180 -2.31 -7.05 8.34
C ASP A 180 -1.64 -7.54 7.04
N CYS A 181 -2.34 -7.48 5.90
CA CYS A 181 -1.81 -7.86 4.58
C CYS A 181 -0.59 -7.01 4.12
N SER A 182 -0.21 -5.95 4.83
CA SER A 182 1.10 -5.30 4.68
C SER A 182 2.27 -6.20 5.09
N SER A 183 1.99 -7.21 5.93
CA SER A 183 2.93 -8.23 6.40
C SER A 183 2.79 -9.51 5.56
N ALA A 184 3.67 -9.65 4.59
CA ALA A 184 3.71 -10.69 3.57
C ALA A 184 5.15 -11.25 3.48
N ASP A 185 5.40 -12.17 2.53
CA ASP A 185 6.75 -12.71 2.34
C ASP A 185 7.66 -11.72 1.61
N ILE A 186 7.14 -11.09 0.56
CA ILE A 186 7.83 -10.05 -0.24
C ILE A 186 6.86 -8.99 -0.72
N ASN A 187 7.35 -7.75 -0.92
CA ASN A 187 6.56 -6.63 -1.42
C ASN A 187 7.20 -6.01 -2.69
N PRO A 188 6.65 -6.29 -3.89
CA PRO A 188 7.20 -5.77 -5.15
C PRO A 188 7.11 -4.24 -5.29
N VAL A 189 6.18 -3.59 -4.59
CA VAL A 189 5.89 -2.15 -4.72
C VAL A 189 6.25 -1.34 -3.47
N GLY A 190 6.86 -1.98 -2.47
CA GLY A 190 7.11 -1.38 -1.14
C GLY A 190 8.02 -0.16 -1.11
N SER A 191 8.79 0.08 -2.18
CA SER A 191 9.58 1.30 -2.33
C SER A 191 9.04 2.24 -3.40
N LEU A 192 7.91 1.96 -4.05
CA LEU A 192 7.32 2.86 -5.03
C LEU A 192 6.40 3.87 -4.35
N SER A 193 6.40 5.10 -4.86
CA SER A 193 5.44 6.12 -4.43
C SER A 193 4.05 5.82 -4.99
N LYS A 194 3.01 6.38 -4.37
CA LYS A 194 1.64 6.29 -4.88
C LYS A 194 1.51 6.90 -6.27
N GLU A 195 2.25 7.97 -6.53
CA GLU A 195 2.35 8.62 -7.83
C GLU A 195 2.91 7.67 -8.90
N VAL A 196 4.05 7.03 -8.62
CA VAL A 196 4.70 6.08 -9.54
C VAL A 196 3.82 4.85 -9.78
N ILE A 197 3.09 4.38 -8.76
CA ILE A 197 2.12 3.28 -8.92
C ILE A 197 1.02 3.66 -9.91
N ARG A 198 0.47 4.88 -9.81
CA ARG A 198 -0.57 5.36 -10.74
C ARG A 198 -0.05 5.50 -12.16
N GLU A 199 1.14 6.09 -12.33
CA GLU A 199 1.80 6.21 -13.63
C GLU A 199 2.07 4.84 -14.25
N PHE A 200 2.53 3.88 -13.44
CA PHE A 200 2.75 2.51 -13.88
C PHE A 200 1.45 1.85 -14.36
N LEU A 201 0.36 1.94 -13.60
CA LEU A 201 -0.93 1.40 -14.01
C LEU A 201 -1.44 2.03 -15.31
N GLN A 202 -1.33 3.35 -15.45
CA GLN A 202 -1.69 4.07 -16.67
C GLN A 202 -0.88 3.55 -17.87
N LYS A 203 0.44 3.37 -17.69
CA LYS A 203 1.31 2.83 -18.73
C LYS A 203 0.96 1.40 -19.10
N VAL A 204 0.59 0.56 -18.12
CA VAL A 204 0.15 -0.82 -18.40
C VAL A 204 -1.17 -0.84 -19.17
N TYR A 205 -2.11 0.02 -18.80
CA TYR A 205 -3.37 0.19 -19.53
C TYR A 205 -3.12 0.56 -21.00
N GLU A 206 -2.24 1.52 -21.26
CA GLU A 206 -1.90 1.99 -22.61
C GLU A 206 -1.10 0.97 -23.42
N ASP A 207 -0.02 0.42 -22.85
CA ASP A 207 0.95 -0.41 -23.58
C ASP A 207 0.49 -1.87 -23.74
N TYR A 208 -0.33 -2.39 -22.83
CA TYR A 208 -0.74 -3.81 -22.80
C TYR A 208 -2.25 -4.02 -22.98
N GLY A 209 -3.05 -2.96 -23.02
CA GLY A 209 -4.50 -3.05 -23.27
C GLY A 209 -5.27 -3.78 -22.18
N ILE A 210 -4.81 -3.75 -20.92
CA ILE A 210 -5.53 -4.33 -19.77
C ILE A 210 -6.64 -3.36 -19.35
N THR A 211 -7.80 -3.48 -19.99
CA THR A 211 -8.91 -2.53 -19.93
C THR A 211 -9.57 -2.44 -18.56
N SER A 212 -9.57 -3.53 -17.79
CA SER A 212 -10.07 -3.57 -16.41
C SER A 212 -9.35 -2.60 -15.46
N LEU A 213 -8.16 -2.12 -15.82
CA LEU A 213 -7.44 -1.11 -15.04
C LEU A 213 -8.12 0.26 -15.07
N LYS A 214 -8.98 0.55 -16.05
CA LYS A 214 -9.59 1.89 -16.16
C LYS A 214 -10.36 2.26 -14.89
N ASP A 215 -11.21 1.35 -14.41
CA ASP A 215 -12.02 1.57 -13.21
C ASP A 215 -11.20 1.68 -11.93
N VAL A 216 -10.04 0.99 -11.89
CA VAL A 216 -9.06 1.02 -10.81
C VAL A 216 -8.32 2.36 -10.78
N ILE A 217 -7.87 2.84 -11.95
CA ILE A 217 -7.16 4.12 -12.09
C ILE A 217 -8.10 5.28 -11.69
N ASP A 218 -9.36 5.23 -12.14
CA ASP A 218 -10.38 6.23 -11.84
C ASP A 218 -10.97 6.11 -10.41
N SER A 219 -10.48 5.17 -9.59
CA SER A 219 -10.95 4.99 -8.22
C SER A 219 -10.30 6.00 -7.28
N VAL A 220 -11.09 6.52 -6.34
CA VAL A 220 -10.58 7.35 -5.25
C VAL A 220 -10.03 6.41 -4.17
N PRO A 221 -8.75 6.54 -3.77
CA PRO A 221 -8.16 5.70 -2.74
C PRO A 221 -8.89 5.81 -1.39
N SER A 222 -9.28 4.66 -0.86
CA SER A 222 -9.87 4.54 0.46
C SER A 222 -9.80 3.11 0.99
N ALA A 223 -9.63 2.99 2.31
CA ALA A 223 -9.89 1.76 3.05
C ALA A 223 -11.40 1.56 3.31
N GLU A 224 -12.02 0.55 2.68
CA GLU A 224 -13.43 0.17 2.92
C GLU A 224 -13.59 -0.69 4.18
N LEU A 225 -13.11 -0.19 5.33
CA LEU A 225 -13.11 -0.88 6.62
C LEU A 225 -14.19 -0.37 7.59
N ARG A 226 -14.89 0.70 7.23
CA ARG A 226 -15.97 1.36 8.00
C ARG A 226 -17.31 1.28 7.26
N PRO A 227 -18.45 1.39 7.98
CA PRO A 227 -19.76 1.53 7.35
C PRO A 227 -19.80 2.62 6.29
N LEU A 228 -20.36 2.30 5.13
CA LEU A 228 -20.59 3.26 4.06
C LEU A 228 -21.65 4.28 4.51
N VAL A 229 -21.42 5.56 4.25
CA VAL A 229 -22.40 6.63 4.49
C VAL A 229 -23.13 6.87 3.17
N ASN A 230 -24.44 6.58 3.12
CA ASN A 230 -25.26 6.66 1.90
C ASN A 230 -24.69 5.84 0.71
N GLY A 231 -24.12 4.66 0.99
CA GLY A 231 -23.52 3.80 -0.04
C GLY A 231 -22.20 4.34 -0.63
N ARG A 232 -21.64 5.40 -0.04
CA ARG A 232 -20.33 5.94 -0.40
C ARG A 232 -19.33 5.74 0.72
N VAL A 233 -18.07 5.64 0.32
CA VAL A 233 -16.93 5.72 1.22
C VAL A 233 -17.04 7.00 2.05
N SER A 234 -16.97 6.87 3.37
CA SER A 234 -17.15 7.98 4.30
C SER A 234 -15.95 8.93 4.39
N GLN A 235 -14.76 8.46 4.04
CA GLN A 235 -13.51 9.19 4.20
C GLN A 235 -12.41 8.63 3.29
N THR A 236 -11.63 9.50 2.63
CA THR A 236 -10.47 9.11 1.82
C THR A 236 -9.21 8.91 2.67
N ASP A 237 -8.22 8.20 2.14
CA ASP A 237 -6.96 7.98 2.86
C ASP A 237 -6.24 9.31 3.17
N GLU A 238 -6.20 10.24 2.22
CA GLU A 238 -5.54 11.55 2.41
C GLU A 238 -6.21 12.40 3.49
N GLU A 239 -7.54 12.32 3.61
CA GLU A 239 -8.29 12.99 4.69
C GLU A 239 -8.00 12.37 6.06
N GLU A 240 -7.83 11.05 6.13
CA GLU A 240 -7.46 10.36 7.37
C GLU A 240 -6.00 10.64 7.76
N ILE A 241 -5.09 10.62 6.78
CA ILE A 241 -3.68 10.97 6.97
C ILE A 241 -3.54 12.45 7.36
N GLY A 242 -4.32 13.33 6.74
CA GLY A 242 -4.26 14.78 6.88
C GLY A 242 -3.13 15.43 6.08
N LEU A 243 -2.60 14.72 5.08
CA LEU A 243 -1.59 15.11 4.10
C LEU A 243 -1.90 14.41 2.78
N THR A 244 -1.68 15.08 1.65
CA THR A 244 -1.82 14.43 0.33
C THR A 244 -0.62 13.53 0.04
N TYR A 245 -0.78 12.56 -0.87
CA TYR A 245 0.32 11.71 -1.34
C TYR A 245 1.43 12.53 -2.02
N GLU A 246 1.08 13.64 -2.70
CA GLU A 246 2.05 14.58 -3.26
C GLU A 246 2.88 15.24 -2.14
N GLU A 247 2.22 15.71 -1.08
CA GLU A 247 2.90 16.29 0.10
C GLU A 247 3.80 15.26 0.78
N LEU A 248 3.34 14.02 0.95
CA LEU A 248 4.12 12.92 1.53
C LEU A 248 5.37 12.60 0.69
N SER A 249 5.24 12.52 -0.63
CA SER A 249 6.36 12.27 -1.55
C SER A 249 7.43 13.38 -1.44
N VAL A 250 7.02 14.65 -1.41
CA VAL A 250 7.94 15.79 -1.22
C VAL A 250 8.61 15.72 0.15
N MET A 251 7.85 15.53 1.23
CA MET A 251 8.39 15.43 2.59
C MET A 251 9.32 14.23 2.75
N GLY A 252 8.99 13.09 2.14
CA GLY A 252 9.82 11.91 2.07
C GLY A 252 11.18 12.20 1.46
N LYS A 253 11.20 12.84 0.28
CA LYS A 253 12.42 13.26 -0.44
C LYS A 253 13.25 14.29 0.34
N LEU A 254 12.60 15.19 1.08
CA LEU A 254 13.27 16.14 1.98
C LEU A 254 13.90 15.44 3.21
N ARG A 255 13.22 14.44 3.77
CA ARG A 255 13.76 13.64 4.88
C ARG A 255 14.95 12.79 4.42
N ARG A 256 14.81 12.09 3.29
CA ARG A 256 15.84 11.26 2.65
C ARG A 256 15.67 11.37 1.12
N PRO A 257 16.72 11.61 0.33
CA PRO A 257 18.13 11.61 0.72
C PRO A 257 18.63 12.92 1.35
N ARG A 258 17.85 14.01 1.33
CA ARG A 258 18.36 15.33 1.75
C ARG A 258 18.70 15.46 3.25
N GLY A 259 18.26 14.52 4.09
CA GLY A 259 18.66 14.44 5.49
C GLY A 259 18.04 15.53 6.37
N LEU A 260 16.92 16.13 5.97
CA LEU A 260 16.32 17.23 6.72
C LEU A 260 15.46 16.73 7.88
N GLY A 261 15.81 17.15 9.10
CA GLY A 261 14.94 17.03 10.27
C GLY A 261 13.77 18.04 10.26
N PRO A 262 12.94 18.10 11.31
CA PRO A 262 11.71 18.90 11.31
C PRO A 262 11.92 20.37 10.93
N TYR A 263 12.88 21.05 11.57
CA TYR A 263 13.14 22.46 11.32
C TYR A 263 13.70 22.71 9.91
N GLY A 264 14.65 21.88 9.46
CA GLY A 264 15.21 21.98 8.10
C GLY A 264 14.16 21.72 7.02
N MET A 265 13.27 20.75 7.23
CA MET A 265 12.15 20.48 6.34
C MET A 265 11.19 21.67 6.29
N PHE A 266 10.84 22.26 7.44
CA PHE A 266 10.00 23.46 7.50
C PHE A 266 10.58 24.59 6.65
N LEU A 267 11.86 24.94 6.82
CA LEU A 267 12.51 25.99 6.03
C LEU A 267 12.48 25.70 4.53
N ALA A 268 12.78 24.46 4.13
CA ALA A 268 12.75 24.05 2.73
C ALA A 268 11.34 24.16 2.14
N LEU A 269 10.32 23.73 2.90
CA LEU A 269 8.93 23.82 2.48
C LEU A 269 8.44 25.27 2.42
N CYS A 270 8.89 26.16 3.31
CA CYS A 270 8.58 27.59 3.18
C CYS A 270 9.01 28.12 1.80
N SER A 271 10.19 27.73 1.29
CA SER A 271 10.63 28.15 -0.05
C SER A 271 9.83 27.51 -1.19
N LEU A 272 9.32 26.28 -1.00
CA LEU A 272 8.61 25.53 -2.05
C LEU A 272 7.11 25.81 -2.09
N TRP A 273 6.50 26.07 -0.94
CA TRP A 273 5.06 26.05 -0.74
C TRP A 273 4.48 27.42 -0.38
N TYR A 274 5.28 28.39 0.05
CA TYR A 274 4.79 29.76 0.19
C TYR A 274 4.79 30.46 -1.17
N PRO A 275 3.76 31.26 -1.54
CA PRO A 275 2.59 31.63 -0.75
C PRO A 275 1.36 30.72 -0.91
N LYS A 276 1.47 29.57 -1.60
CA LYS A 276 0.35 28.61 -1.75
C LYS A 276 -0.21 28.17 -0.40
N TYR A 277 0.65 27.98 0.60
CA TYR A 277 0.29 27.75 2.00
C TYR A 277 0.91 28.82 2.91
N SER A 278 0.19 29.20 3.97
CA SER A 278 0.72 30.08 5.02
C SER A 278 1.81 29.38 5.83
N TYR A 279 2.66 30.14 6.52
CA TYR A 279 3.70 29.56 7.37
C TYR A 279 3.13 28.67 8.48
N GLU A 280 1.95 28.99 9.04
CA GLU A 280 1.23 28.16 10.01
C GLU A 280 0.72 26.86 9.40
N GLN A 281 0.22 26.90 8.16
CA GLN A 281 -0.20 25.68 7.46
C GLN A 281 0.98 24.76 7.17
N ILE A 282 2.14 25.33 6.79
CA ILE A 282 3.37 24.57 6.58
C ILE A 282 3.87 23.99 7.91
N GLU A 283 3.82 24.77 9.00
CA GLU A 283 4.11 24.31 10.37
C GLU A 283 3.26 23.09 10.76
N ASP A 284 1.93 23.17 10.60
CA ASP A 284 1.02 22.05 10.94
C ASP A 284 1.36 20.79 10.14
N LYS A 285 1.58 20.94 8.83
CA LYS A 285 1.92 19.81 7.94
C LYS A 285 3.22 19.12 8.36
N VAL A 286 4.27 19.88 8.67
CA VAL A 286 5.56 19.34 9.14
C VAL A 286 5.41 18.61 10.48
N LYS A 287 4.71 19.22 11.45
CA LYS A 287 4.47 18.60 12.75
C LYS A 287 3.69 17.30 12.62
N LYS A 288 2.66 17.29 11.78
CA LYS A 288 1.83 16.11 11.50
C LYS A 288 2.64 14.97 10.87
N PHE A 289 3.47 15.28 9.87
CA PHE A 289 4.36 14.29 9.23
C PHE A 289 5.30 13.65 10.24
N PHE A 290 6.06 14.45 10.99
CA PHE A 290 7.04 13.94 11.94
C PHE A 290 6.41 13.25 13.15
N TRP A 291 5.22 13.69 13.59
CA TRP A 291 4.46 12.99 14.62
C TRP A 291 4.05 11.60 14.13
N ARG A 292 3.41 11.48 12.95
CA ARG A 292 3.02 10.17 12.38
C ARG A 292 4.22 9.26 12.16
N TYR A 293 5.29 9.79 11.56
CA TYR A 293 6.55 9.08 11.36
C TYR A 293 7.11 8.54 12.69
N GLY A 294 7.19 9.39 13.72
CA GLY A 294 7.76 9.02 15.02
C GLY A 294 6.94 7.95 15.75
N VAL A 295 5.62 8.15 15.88
CA VAL A 295 4.76 7.20 16.63
C VAL A 295 4.61 5.86 15.93
N ASN A 296 4.70 5.83 14.60
CA ASN A 296 4.52 4.61 13.81
C ASN A 296 5.83 3.96 13.35
N ARG A 297 7.02 4.52 13.65
CA ARG A 297 8.29 3.97 13.14
C ARG A 297 8.49 2.50 13.50
N HIS A 298 8.02 2.08 14.66
CA HIS A 298 8.08 0.69 15.11
C HIS A 298 7.45 -0.31 14.11
N LYS A 299 6.55 0.13 13.21
CA LYS A 299 5.97 -0.71 12.15
C LYS A 299 7.00 -1.06 11.07
N ALA A 300 7.92 -0.14 10.76
CA ALA A 300 8.97 -0.35 9.75
C ALA A 300 9.96 -1.47 10.15
N THR A 301 10.14 -1.71 11.44
CA THR A 301 11.06 -2.76 11.97
C THR A 301 10.64 -4.19 11.63
N VAL A 302 9.36 -4.37 11.30
CA VAL A 302 8.75 -5.67 10.95
C VAL A 302 8.06 -5.59 9.58
N ALA A 303 8.37 -4.56 8.79
CA ALA A 303 7.78 -4.40 7.47
C ALA A 303 8.29 -5.49 6.52
N THR A 304 7.43 -5.90 5.59
CA THR A 304 7.78 -6.88 4.57
C THR A 304 8.99 -6.42 3.75
N PRO A 305 9.98 -7.29 3.49
CA PRO A 305 11.09 -6.99 2.59
C PRO A 305 10.58 -6.54 1.22
N ALA A 306 10.98 -5.34 0.81
CA ALA A 306 10.51 -4.73 -0.43
C ALA A 306 11.59 -4.67 -1.50
N TYR A 307 11.17 -4.73 -2.78
CA TYR A 307 12.02 -4.35 -3.89
C TYR A 307 12.53 -2.91 -3.69
N HIS A 308 13.80 -2.64 -3.99
CA HIS A 308 14.40 -1.32 -3.82
C HIS A 308 14.42 -0.55 -5.15
N ALA A 309 13.65 0.54 -5.22
CA ALA A 309 13.49 1.37 -6.41
C ALA A 309 13.64 2.87 -6.13
N THR A 310 13.35 3.33 -4.91
CA THR A 310 13.46 4.75 -4.54
C THR A 310 14.38 4.97 -3.35
N GLU A 311 14.94 6.18 -3.29
CA GLU A 311 15.88 6.58 -2.25
C GLU A 311 15.21 7.07 -0.96
N TYR A 312 13.89 7.24 -0.90
CA TYR A 312 13.24 7.87 0.27
C TYR A 312 12.41 6.91 1.14
N GLY A 313 12.37 5.62 0.78
CA GLY A 313 11.68 4.58 1.54
C GLY A 313 12.12 4.47 3.00
N CYS A 314 11.39 3.65 3.76
CA CYS A 314 11.56 3.50 5.21
C CYS A 314 12.11 2.12 5.63
N ASP A 315 12.79 1.40 4.73
CA ASP A 315 13.35 0.09 5.02
C ASP A 315 14.42 0.18 6.12
N ASP A 316 14.09 -0.34 7.30
CA ASP A 316 14.93 -0.29 8.49
C ASP A 316 16.02 -1.38 8.48
N HIS A 317 15.90 -2.39 7.61
CA HIS A 317 16.83 -3.52 7.60
C HIS A 317 18.15 -3.20 6.91
N ARG A 318 18.15 -2.31 5.91
CA ARG A 318 19.35 -2.02 5.11
C ARG A 318 19.54 -0.53 4.82
N SER A 319 18.51 0.16 4.34
CA SER A 319 18.69 1.45 3.67
C SER A 319 18.43 2.69 4.55
N ASP A 320 17.54 2.63 5.52
CA ASP A 320 17.16 3.75 6.39
C ASP A 320 17.18 3.33 7.86
N GLN A 321 18.35 2.96 8.40
CA GLN A 321 18.50 2.60 9.81
C GLN A 321 18.20 3.81 10.73
N ARG A 322 17.21 3.67 11.62
CA ARG A 322 16.76 4.76 12.51
C ARG A 322 16.32 4.24 13.88
N PRO A 323 16.27 5.09 14.92
CA PRO A 323 15.57 4.75 16.15
C PRO A 323 14.10 4.41 15.85
N PHE A 324 13.51 3.48 16.59
CA PHE A 324 12.07 3.18 16.54
C PHE A 324 11.35 3.52 17.83
N LEU A 325 12.10 3.97 18.85
CA LEU A 325 11.61 4.61 20.06
C LEU A 325 12.06 6.07 20.02
N TYR A 326 11.22 6.94 19.45
CA TYR A 326 11.53 8.36 19.35
C TYR A 326 11.14 9.11 20.63
N PRO A 327 11.95 10.10 21.07
CA PRO A 327 11.48 11.08 22.04
C PRO A 327 10.42 11.98 21.39
N ASP A 328 9.72 12.77 22.20
CA ASP A 328 8.96 13.88 21.65
C ASP A 328 9.89 14.87 20.91
N MET A 329 9.36 15.54 19.89
CA MET A 329 10.11 16.52 19.09
C MET A 329 9.80 17.96 19.51
N ARG A 330 9.52 18.19 20.81
CA ARG A 330 9.07 19.49 21.33
C ARG A 330 10.02 20.61 20.99
N HIS A 331 11.31 20.44 21.26
CA HIS A 331 12.31 21.48 20.98
C HIS A 331 12.30 21.91 19.51
N GLN A 332 12.30 20.96 18.58
CA GLN A 332 12.25 21.22 17.15
C GLN A 332 10.96 21.92 16.74
N PHE A 333 9.83 21.52 17.33
CA PHE A 333 8.52 22.14 17.07
C PHE A 333 8.41 23.56 17.61
N ASP A 334 9.03 23.85 18.75
CA ASP A 334 9.11 25.20 19.33
C ASP A 334 9.99 26.12 18.47
N GLN A 335 11.11 25.61 17.94
CA GLN A 335 11.95 26.35 16.99
C GLN A 335 11.21 26.68 15.69
N ILE A 336 10.42 25.74 15.16
CA ILE A 336 9.54 26.01 14.01
C ILE A 336 8.56 27.13 14.36
N ARG A 337 7.91 27.05 15.53
CA ARG A 337 6.93 28.05 15.96
C ARG A 337 7.54 29.45 16.06
N ALA A 338 8.72 29.56 16.68
CA ALA A 338 9.45 30.83 16.76
C ALA A 338 9.75 31.40 15.36
N LYS A 339 10.16 30.53 14.42
CA LYS A 339 10.46 30.95 13.04
C LYS A 339 9.23 31.40 12.26
N VAL A 340 8.07 30.77 12.46
CA VAL A 340 6.79 31.22 11.88
C VAL A 340 6.47 32.65 12.33
N VAL A 341 6.64 32.96 13.62
CA VAL A 341 6.41 34.31 14.16
C VAL A 341 7.35 35.33 13.50
N GLU A 342 8.64 34.99 13.38
CA GLU A 342 9.65 35.83 12.73
C GLU A 342 9.31 36.11 11.25
N LEU A 343 8.98 35.06 10.48
CA LEU A 343 8.66 35.17 9.06
C LEU A 343 7.41 36.01 8.80
N ASN A 344 6.39 35.89 9.65
CA ASN A 344 5.19 36.70 9.56
C ASN A 344 5.45 38.19 9.85
N ALA A 345 6.31 38.50 10.84
CA ALA A 345 6.70 39.89 11.11
C ALA A 345 7.40 40.51 9.88
N ASN A 346 8.38 39.81 9.32
CA ASN A 346 9.13 40.24 8.14
C ASN A 346 8.27 40.39 6.87
N THR A 347 7.15 39.67 6.79
CA THR A 347 6.22 39.77 5.66
C THR A 347 5.31 41.01 5.77
N ARG A 348 4.95 41.42 6.99
CA ARG A 348 4.17 42.63 7.26
C ARG A 348 4.96 43.91 7.01
N ASP A 349 6.27 43.86 7.17
CA ASP A 349 7.16 45.02 6.99
C ASP A 349 7.65 45.23 5.54
N ARG A 350 7.22 44.39 4.58
CA ARG A 350 7.55 44.60 3.16
C ARG A 350 6.58 45.61 2.53
N PRO A 351 7.07 46.75 1.98
CA PRO A 351 6.22 47.70 1.27
C PRO A 351 5.58 47.02 0.06
N ALA A 352 4.30 47.33 -0.21
CA ALA A 352 3.58 46.81 -1.37
C ALA A 352 4.38 47.12 -2.66
N PRO A 353 4.49 46.18 -3.61
CA PRO A 353 5.17 46.45 -4.86
C PRO A 353 4.52 47.65 -5.53
N SER A 354 5.33 48.67 -5.84
CA SER A 354 4.90 49.84 -6.61
C SER A 354 4.36 49.35 -7.95
N THR A 355 3.06 49.57 -8.16
CA THR A 355 2.30 49.26 -9.39
C THR A 355 2.89 49.88 -10.63
#